data_AF-A0A7K2QN69-F1
#
_entry.id   AF-A0A7K2QN69-F1
#
_cell.length_a   1.000
_cell.length_b   1.000
_cell.length_c   1.000
_cell.angle_alpha   90.00
_cell.angle_beta   90.00
_cell.angle_gamma   90.00
#
_symmetry.space_group_name_H-M   'P 1'
#
loop_
_entity.id
_entity.type
_entity.pdbx_description
1 polymer ?
#
loop_
_entity_poly.entity_id
_entity_poly.type
_entity_poly.pdbx_seq_one_letter_code
_entity_poly.pdbx_strand_id
1 'polypeptide(L)'
;MPCPRAPTRPGGMDIMSENSETSENTENRRHPVSRRGFLGGAAAVAAATAVPVLAQAAAATPAAAAGRPNILLIVTDDQPKHTEWALPKTLAWLADQGVKFTNGHVATPLCAPSRSSVFSGRHAHNHGVRNNQSPYALDQSTTVQKYLKDAGYR
;
A
#
# COMPACT_ATOMS: atom_id res chain seq x y z
N MET A 1 21.43 29.62 -23.33
CA MET A 1 22.58 28.84 -23.83
C MET A 1 22.23 27.35 -23.79
N PRO A 2 22.53 26.57 -24.83
CA PRO A 2 21.95 25.26 -25.10
C PRO A 2 22.73 24.08 -24.47
N CYS A 3 22.02 22.98 -24.20
CA CYS A 3 22.58 21.70 -23.76
C CYS A 3 23.28 20.98 -24.94
N PRO A 4 24.53 20.49 -24.79
CA PRO A 4 25.25 19.85 -25.89
C PRO A 4 24.86 18.37 -26.08
N ARG A 5 24.79 17.96 -27.36
CA ARG A 5 24.52 16.60 -27.85
C ARG A 5 25.72 15.67 -27.66
N ALA A 6 25.42 14.38 -27.52
CA ALA A 6 26.37 13.26 -27.53
C ALA A 6 27.09 13.07 -28.88
N PRO A 7 28.32 12.51 -28.89
CA PRO A 7 28.95 11.96 -30.08
C PRO A 7 28.75 10.43 -30.22
N THR A 8 28.83 9.99 -31.48
CA THR A 8 28.51 8.68 -32.06
C THR A 8 29.68 7.68 -32.12
N ARG A 9 29.32 6.37 -32.11
CA ARG A 9 29.99 5.10 -32.55
C ARG A 9 31.08 5.20 -33.65
N PRO A 10 32.03 4.22 -33.88
CA PRO A 10 31.71 2.79 -34.19
C PRO A 10 32.80 1.69 -33.99
N GLY A 11 32.41 0.41 -34.29
CA GLY A 11 33.27 -0.74 -34.70
C GLY A 11 33.71 -1.69 -33.57
N GLY A 12 33.66 -3.02 -33.64
CA GLY A 12 33.40 -4.00 -34.70
C GLY A 12 34.18 -5.31 -34.41
N MET A 13 33.77 -6.44 -35.01
CA MET A 13 34.30 -7.83 -34.99
C MET A 13 33.94 -8.71 -33.78
N ASP A 14 33.05 -9.72 -33.86
CA ASP A 14 32.81 -10.87 -34.78
C ASP A 14 33.56 -12.15 -34.36
N ILE A 15 32.88 -13.30 -34.56
CA ILE A 15 33.33 -14.68 -34.94
C ILE A 15 32.31 -15.67 -34.31
N MET A 16 31.25 -16.04 -35.04
CA MET A 16 31.10 -17.19 -35.96
C MET A 16 30.73 -18.51 -35.28
N SER A 17 29.63 -19.10 -35.74
CA SER A 17 29.50 -20.49 -36.26
C SER A 17 27.99 -20.85 -36.24
N GLU A 18 27.29 -20.88 -37.39
CA GLU A 18 27.09 -22.08 -38.25
C GLU A 18 25.72 -22.73 -37.89
N ASN A 19 24.74 -23.02 -38.75
CA ASN A 19 24.76 -23.57 -40.09
C ASN A 19 23.54 -23.11 -40.91
N SER A 20 23.75 -23.09 -42.22
CA SER A 20 22.82 -22.88 -43.31
C SER A 20 22.06 -24.16 -43.68
N GLU A 21 20.75 -24.08 -43.93
CA GLU A 21 20.08 -24.89 -44.95
C GLU A 21 19.10 -24.02 -45.74
N THR A 22 19.28 -24.07 -47.05
CA THR A 22 18.57 -23.38 -48.12
C THR A 22 17.26 -24.08 -48.46
N SER A 23 16.21 -23.34 -48.82
CA SER A 23 15.41 -23.54 -50.06
C SER A 23 14.26 -22.52 -50.17
N GLU A 24 14.42 -21.65 -51.17
CA GLU A 24 13.44 -21.11 -52.12
C GLU A 24 11.98 -20.73 -51.72
N ASN A 25 11.73 -19.43 -51.89
CA ASN A 25 10.74 -18.86 -52.82
C ASN A 25 9.24 -19.14 -52.62
N THR A 26 8.51 -18.18 -52.04
CA THR A 26 7.43 -17.49 -52.80
C THR A 26 7.00 -16.21 -52.09
N GLU A 27 7.08 -15.11 -52.81
CA GLU A 27 6.46 -13.84 -52.47
C GLU A 27 4.93 -13.99 -52.37
N ASN A 28 4.32 -13.65 -51.23
CA ASN A 28 2.87 -13.42 -51.20
C ASN A 28 2.41 -12.48 -50.06
N ARG A 29 2.06 -11.26 -50.48
CA ARG A 29 1.11 -10.29 -49.91
C ARG A 29 0.82 -10.36 -48.41
N ARG A 30 1.27 -9.33 -47.68
CA ARG A 30 0.70 -8.96 -46.38
C ARG A 30 -0.77 -8.58 -46.56
N HIS A 31 -1.68 -9.47 -46.20
CA HIS A 31 -3.09 -9.13 -46.01
C HIS A 31 -3.23 -8.23 -44.76
N PRO A 32 -3.85 -7.04 -44.85
CA PRO A 32 -4.11 -6.24 -43.67
C PRO A 32 -5.17 -6.96 -42.83
N VAL A 33 -4.78 -7.44 -41.66
CA VAL A 33 -5.72 -8.12 -40.75
C VAL A 33 -6.74 -7.10 -40.26
N SER A 34 -7.96 -7.20 -40.79
CA SER A 34 -9.09 -6.37 -40.39
C SER A 34 -9.57 -6.76 -39.00
N ARG A 35 -9.79 -5.74 -38.16
CA ARG A 35 -10.12 -5.80 -36.72
C ARG A 35 -11.35 -6.66 -36.37
N ARG A 36 -12.14 -7.09 -37.36
CA ARG A 36 -13.31 -7.97 -37.17
C ARG A 36 -12.99 -9.47 -37.18
N GLY A 37 -11.79 -9.88 -37.61
CA GLY A 37 -11.38 -11.31 -37.64
C GLY A 37 -10.88 -11.87 -36.31
N PHE A 38 -10.46 -11.02 -35.37
CA PHE A 38 -9.89 -11.45 -34.09
C PHE A 38 -10.96 -11.83 -33.04
N LEU A 39 -12.22 -11.42 -33.25
CA LEU A 39 -13.32 -11.72 -32.34
C LEU A 39 -14.11 -12.99 -32.70
N GLY A 40 -13.84 -13.60 -33.87
CA GLY A 40 -14.53 -14.81 -34.33
C GLY A 40 -13.86 -16.14 -33.94
N GLY A 41 -12.60 -16.10 -33.47
CA GLY A 41 -11.76 -17.30 -33.33
C GLY A 41 -11.47 -17.75 -31.88
N ALA A 42 -12.16 -17.21 -30.87
CA ALA A 42 -11.88 -17.51 -29.46
C ALA A 42 -12.99 -18.34 -28.76
N ALA A 43 -13.87 -18.99 -29.52
CA ALA A 43 -15.01 -19.73 -28.95
C ALA A 43 -14.88 -21.27 -29.00
N ALA A 44 -13.80 -21.86 -29.52
CA ALA A 44 -13.83 -23.30 -29.86
C ALA A 44 -12.57 -24.14 -29.59
N VAL A 45 -11.64 -23.75 -28.69
CA VAL A 45 -10.54 -24.67 -28.30
C VAL A 45 -10.33 -24.69 -26.78
N ALA A 46 -10.70 -25.83 -26.17
CA ALA A 46 -10.28 -26.37 -24.87
C ALA A 46 -10.59 -25.53 -23.60
N ALA A 47 -11.64 -25.76 -22.81
CA ALA A 47 -12.46 -26.96 -22.58
C ALA A 47 -11.66 -28.23 -22.26
N ALA A 48 -10.61 -28.16 -21.42
CA ALA A 48 -10.14 -29.26 -20.55
C ALA A 48 -8.89 -28.84 -19.76
N THR A 49 -9.08 -28.29 -18.56
CA THR A 49 -8.18 -28.27 -17.36
C THR A 49 -8.50 -27.06 -16.46
N ALA A 50 -9.77 -26.71 -16.31
CA ALA A 50 -10.18 -25.83 -15.22
C ALA A 50 -10.51 -26.73 -14.02
N VAL A 51 -9.48 -27.22 -13.34
CA VAL A 51 -9.66 -27.66 -11.95
C VAL A 51 -10.01 -26.37 -11.20
N PRO A 52 -11.20 -26.22 -10.62
CA PRO A 52 -11.41 -25.11 -9.73
C PRO A 52 -10.60 -25.44 -8.49
N VAL A 53 -9.38 -24.91 -8.41
CA VAL A 53 -8.76 -24.68 -7.10
C VAL A 53 -9.66 -23.65 -6.47
N LEU A 54 -10.68 -24.12 -5.77
CA LEU A 54 -11.37 -23.37 -4.74
C LEU A 54 -10.27 -22.94 -3.78
N ALA A 55 -9.79 -21.70 -4.00
CA ALA A 55 -9.02 -20.98 -3.05
C ALA A 55 -9.86 -20.98 -1.78
N GLN A 56 -9.51 -21.87 -0.86
CA GLN A 56 -9.93 -21.78 0.51
C GLN A 56 -9.33 -20.47 1.00
N ALA A 57 -10.05 -19.37 0.78
CA ALA A 57 -9.93 -18.22 1.63
C ALA A 57 -10.13 -18.81 3.01
N ALA A 58 -9.03 -18.97 3.75
CA ALA A 58 -9.10 -19.17 5.18
C ALA A 58 -9.91 -17.97 5.65
N ALA A 59 -11.21 -18.19 5.84
CA ALA A 59 -12.04 -17.29 6.57
C ALA A 59 -11.31 -17.18 7.90
N ALA A 60 -10.64 -16.04 8.10
CA ALA A 60 -10.21 -15.66 9.41
C ALA A 60 -11.49 -15.72 10.21
N THR A 61 -11.66 -16.79 10.99
CA THR A 61 -12.75 -16.89 11.96
C THR A 61 -12.67 -15.58 12.68
N PRO A 62 -13.68 -14.68 12.56
CA PRO A 62 -13.67 -13.48 13.36
C PRO A 62 -13.60 -14.03 14.78
N ALA A 63 -12.47 -13.80 15.45
CA ALA A 63 -12.32 -14.18 16.83
C ALA A 63 -13.54 -13.58 17.50
N ALA A 64 -14.44 -14.46 17.95
CA ALA A 64 -15.70 -14.02 18.51
C ALA A 64 -15.34 -13.16 19.72
N ALA A 65 -15.38 -11.85 19.56
CA ALA A 65 -15.52 -10.95 20.67
C ALA A 65 -16.96 -11.11 21.12
N ALA A 66 -17.19 -12.14 21.92
CA ALA A 66 -18.34 -12.23 22.78
C ALA A 66 -18.34 -10.97 23.67
N GLY A 67 -19.10 -9.95 23.29
CA GLY A 67 -19.23 -8.69 24.02
C GLY A 67 -18.52 -7.48 23.39
N ARG A 68 -18.77 -6.30 23.97
CA ARG A 68 -18.16 -5.02 23.59
C ARG A 68 -16.66 -5.03 23.98
N PRO A 69 -15.70 -4.98 23.04
CA PRO A 69 -14.28 -5.15 23.35
C PRO A 69 -13.70 -3.93 24.06
N ASN A 70 -12.77 -4.13 24.98
CA ASN A 70 -12.02 -3.03 25.61
C ASN A 70 -11.00 -2.46 24.61
N ILE A 71 -10.82 -1.14 24.64
CA ILE A 71 -9.87 -0.42 23.77
C ILE A 71 -8.77 0.17 24.62
N LEU A 72 -7.51 -0.18 24.33
CA LEU A 72 -6.33 0.40 24.96
C LEU A 72 -5.53 1.20 23.93
N LEU A 73 -5.47 2.52 24.12
CA LEU A 73 -4.66 3.42 23.28
C LEU A 73 -3.36 3.77 24.02
N ILE A 74 -2.23 3.32 23.47
CA ILE A 74 -0.89 3.63 23.99
C ILE A 74 -0.25 4.66 23.07
N VAL A 75 0.24 5.76 23.64
CA VAL A 75 0.93 6.83 22.92
C VAL A 75 2.28 7.07 23.56
N THR A 76 3.35 7.07 22.75
CA THR A 76 4.69 7.44 23.18
C THR A 76 4.96 8.90 22.80
N ASP A 77 5.58 9.65 23.71
CA ASP A 77 5.91 11.06 23.49
C ASP A 77 7.30 11.16 22.87
N ASP A 78 7.45 12.02 21.85
CA ASP A 78 8.71 12.31 21.16
C ASP A 78 9.54 11.07 20.72
N GLN A 79 8.87 9.99 20.31
CA GLN A 79 9.55 8.78 19.83
C GLN A 79 9.69 8.75 18.30
N PRO A 80 10.89 8.96 17.73
CA PRO A 80 11.12 8.77 16.31
C PRO A 80 11.23 7.28 15.95
N LYS A 81 10.76 6.90 14.76
CA LYS A 81 10.73 5.51 14.25
C LYS A 81 12.04 4.74 14.42
N HIS A 82 13.19 5.39 14.23
CA HIS A 82 14.50 4.72 14.33
C HIS A 82 14.94 4.42 15.77
N THR A 83 14.17 4.82 16.79
CA THR A 83 14.42 4.50 18.21
C THR A 83 13.54 3.38 18.74
N GLU A 84 12.77 2.73 17.87
CA GLU A 84 11.96 1.53 18.20
C GLU A 84 12.77 0.42 18.88
N TRP A 85 14.07 0.31 18.58
CA TRP A 85 14.98 -0.67 19.20
C TRP A 85 15.05 -0.56 20.73
N ALA A 86 14.69 0.59 21.32
CA ALA A 86 14.65 0.78 22.75
C ALA A 86 13.46 0.06 23.43
N LEU A 87 12.46 -0.40 22.67
CA LEU A 87 11.27 -1.09 23.17
C LEU A 87 11.10 -2.51 22.59
N PRO A 88 12.13 -3.38 22.66
CA PRO A 88 12.14 -4.64 21.91
C PRO A 88 11.04 -5.60 22.38
N LYS A 89 10.79 -5.67 23.70
CA LYS A 89 9.74 -6.53 24.27
C LYS A 89 8.35 -6.03 23.88
N THR A 90 8.09 -4.74 24.00
CA THR A 90 6.78 -4.14 23.68
C THR A 90 6.46 -4.30 22.19
N LEU A 91 7.44 -4.10 21.32
CA LEU A 91 7.24 -4.27 19.88
C LEU A 91 7.03 -5.73 19.49
N ALA A 92 7.76 -6.69 20.08
CA ALA A 92 7.49 -8.10 19.84
C ALA A 92 6.05 -8.46 20.27
N TRP A 93 5.64 -8.04 21.47
CA TRP A 93 4.29 -8.32 21.98
C TRP A 93 3.17 -7.74 21.09
N LEU A 94 3.32 -6.50 20.62
CA LEU A 94 2.30 -5.83 19.82
C LEU A 94 2.34 -6.20 18.33
N ALA A 95 3.54 -6.39 17.76
CA ALA A 95 3.70 -6.65 16.34
C ALA A 95 3.42 -8.12 16.00
N ASP A 96 3.80 -9.07 16.85
CA ASP A 96 3.62 -10.50 16.59
C ASP A 96 2.14 -10.94 16.68
N GLN A 97 1.33 -10.20 17.46
CA GLN A 97 -0.10 -10.47 17.66
C GLN A 97 -1.01 -9.44 16.98
N GLY A 98 -0.45 -8.50 16.23
CA GLY A 98 -1.16 -7.35 15.71
C GLY A 98 -0.79 -7.01 14.28
N VAL A 99 -1.06 -5.77 13.90
CA VAL A 99 -0.76 -5.23 12.57
C VAL A 99 0.18 -4.05 12.73
N LYS A 100 1.36 -4.12 12.10
CA LYS A 100 2.35 -3.02 12.08
C LYS A 100 2.19 -2.18 10.81
N PHE A 101 1.88 -0.89 11.00
CA PHE A 101 1.90 0.08 9.90
C PHE A 101 3.33 0.59 9.69
N THR A 102 3.92 0.29 8.52
CA THR A 102 5.31 0.68 8.21
C THR A 102 5.45 2.13 7.72
N ASN A 103 4.34 2.73 7.26
CA ASN A 103 4.29 4.08 6.72
C ASN A 103 3.19 4.94 7.39
N GLY A 104 3.33 5.15 8.70
CA GLY A 104 2.47 6.05 9.47
C GLY A 104 3.09 7.44 9.63
N HIS A 105 2.27 8.48 9.47
CA HIS A 105 2.70 9.88 9.63
C HIS A 105 1.76 10.63 10.56
N VAL A 106 2.32 11.54 11.35
CA VAL A 106 1.55 12.50 12.15
C VAL A 106 1.10 13.69 11.30
N ALA A 107 -0.03 14.29 11.63
CA ALA A 107 -0.54 15.47 10.93
C ALA A 107 0.36 16.71 11.13
N THR A 108 1.00 16.82 12.30
CA THR A 108 1.88 17.94 12.67
C THR A 108 3.04 17.46 13.53
N PRO A 109 4.26 18.01 13.39
CA PRO A 109 5.42 17.62 14.19
C PRO A 109 5.50 18.34 15.56
N LEU A 110 4.34 18.68 16.15
CA LEU A 110 4.23 19.36 17.45
C LEU A 110 3.30 18.54 18.38
N CYS A 111 3.68 18.40 19.65
CA CYS A 111 3.04 17.47 20.59
C CYS A 111 1.54 17.75 20.83
N ALA A 112 1.15 19.00 21.13
CA ALA A 112 -0.25 19.35 21.39
C ALA A 112 -1.17 19.23 20.16
N PRO A 113 -0.85 19.81 18.99
CA PRO A 113 -1.68 19.65 17.80
C PRO A 113 -1.68 18.21 17.28
N SER A 114 -0.57 17.47 17.38
CA SER A 114 -0.52 16.05 16.98
C SER A 114 -1.46 15.18 17.82
N ARG A 115 -1.39 15.29 19.16
CA ARG A 115 -2.34 14.58 20.05
C ARG A 115 -3.79 15.00 19.83
N SER A 116 -4.01 16.28 19.56
CA SER A 116 -5.34 16.79 19.24
C SER A 116 -5.89 16.19 17.94
N SER A 117 -5.05 15.99 16.92
CA SER A 117 -5.43 15.30 15.69
C SER A 117 -5.75 13.83 15.95
N VAL A 118 -4.96 13.14 16.79
CA VAL A 118 -5.21 11.74 17.19
C VAL A 118 -6.55 11.61 17.90
N PHE A 119 -6.87 12.50 18.85
CA PHE A 119 -8.09 12.38 19.64
C PHE A 119 -9.35 12.86 18.92
N SER A 120 -9.26 13.86 18.05
CA SER A 120 -10.43 14.37 17.31
C SER A 120 -10.64 13.71 15.95
N GLY A 121 -9.64 13.03 15.41
CA GLY A 121 -9.64 12.52 14.03
C GLY A 121 -9.62 13.63 12.97
N ARG A 122 -9.29 14.87 13.34
CA ARG A 122 -9.31 16.05 12.47
C ARG A 122 -7.89 16.61 12.30
N HIS A 123 -7.63 17.33 11.21
CA HIS A 123 -6.37 18.06 11.05
C HIS A 123 -6.31 19.34 11.91
N ALA A 124 -5.11 19.87 12.14
CA ALA A 124 -4.89 21.06 12.96
C ALA A 124 -5.66 22.32 12.52
N HIS A 125 -5.87 22.49 11.21
CA HIS A 125 -6.68 23.59 10.69
C HIS A 125 -8.18 23.45 11.02
N ASN A 126 -8.65 22.23 11.31
CA ASN A 126 -10.06 21.94 11.63
C ASN A 126 -10.34 21.95 13.14
N HIS A 127 -9.43 21.42 13.98
CA HIS A 127 -9.63 21.39 15.44
C HIS A 127 -9.05 22.60 16.19
N GLY A 128 -8.34 23.50 15.51
CA GLY A 128 -7.95 24.82 16.07
C GLY A 128 -6.70 24.83 16.96
N VAL A 129 -6.31 23.71 17.59
CA VAL A 129 -5.00 23.60 18.28
C VAL A 129 -3.86 23.64 17.27
N ARG A 130 -3.03 24.70 17.32
CA ARG A 130 -1.96 24.97 16.34
C ARG A 130 -0.55 25.00 16.92
N ASN A 131 -0.41 25.10 18.23
CA ASN A 131 0.88 25.16 18.91
C ASN A 131 0.79 24.50 20.30
N ASN A 132 1.92 24.44 21.00
CA ASN A 132 2.01 23.84 22.33
C ASN A 132 1.67 24.81 23.48
N GLN A 133 1.41 26.09 23.19
CA GLN A 133 1.16 27.12 24.21
C GLN A 133 -0.28 27.07 24.75
N SER A 134 -1.22 26.47 24.01
CA SER A 134 -2.62 26.35 24.42
C SER A 134 -3.17 24.95 24.15
N PRO A 135 -2.66 23.92 24.86
CA PRO A 135 -3.03 22.52 24.60
C PRO A 135 -4.49 22.21 24.94
N TYR A 136 -5.13 23.02 25.78
CA TYR A 136 -6.51 22.83 26.24
C TYR A 136 -7.57 23.45 25.31
N ALA A 137 -7.17 24.03 24.18
CA ALA A 137 -8.09 24.63 23.21
C ALA A 137 -8.90 23.60 22.40
N LEU A 138 -8.63 22.30 22.57
CA LEU A 138 -9.37 21.24 21.89
C LEU A 138 -10.77 21.08 22.46
N ASP A 139 -11.77 21.15 21.58
CA ASP A 139 -13.16 20.83 21.91
C ASP A 139 -13.32 19.35 22.27
N GLN A 140 -13.49 19.10 23.58
CA GLN A 140 -13.61 17.75 24.14
C GLN A 140 -14.87 17.01 23.68
N SER A 141 -15.89 17.71 23.17
CA SER A 141 -17.11 17.09 22.67
C SER A 141 -16.92 16.32 21.35
N THR A 142 -15.84 16.60 20.62
CA THR A 142 -15.54 16.00 19.31
C THR A 142 -14.44 14.94 19.37
N THR A 143 -14.14 14.43 20.57
CA THR A 143 -13.03 13.50 20.79
C THR A 143 -13.48 12.04 20.77
N VAL A 144 -12.57 11.13 20.42
CA VAL A 144 -12.79 9.67 20.46
C VAL A 144 -13.21 9.22 21.86
N GLN A 145 -12.69 9.84 22.91
CA GLN A 145 -13.08 9.56 24.30
C GLN A 145 -14.57 9.86 24.53
N LYS A 146 -15.07 10.99 24.02
CA LYS A 146 -16.50 11.35 24.11
C LYS A 146 -17.37 10.38 23.33
N TYR A 147 -16.99 10.05 22.09
CA TYR A 147 -17.74 9.09 21.27
C TYR A 147 -17.77 7.70 21.90
N LEU A 148 -16.66 7.23 22.46
CA LEU A 148 -16.61 5.96 23.20
C LEU A 148 -17.49 6.00 24.44
N LYS A 149 -17.45 7.10 25.21
CA LYS A 149 -18.32 7.28 26.38
C LYS A 149 -19.81 7.25 26.01
N ASP A 150 -20.20 7.90 24.93
CA ASP A 150 -21.59 7.91 24.43
C ASP A 150 -22.03 6.51 23.95
N ALA A 151 -21.10 5.74 23.38
CA ALA A 151 -21.31 4.34 23.06
C ALA A 151 -21.32 3.42 24.30
N GLY A 152 -21.17 3.98 25.51
CA GLY A 152 -21.25 3.31 26.80
C GLY A 152 -19.93 2.70 27.29
N TYR A 153 -18.78 3.14 26.76
CA TYR A 153 -17.44 2.77 27.27
C TYR A 153 -17.04 3.65 28.45
N ARG A 154 -15.97 3.28 29.18
CA ARG A 154 -15.46 3.97 30.37
C ARG A 154 -13.99 4.29 30.26
#